data_AF-A0A4S2R3H6-F1
#
_entry.id   AF-A0A4S2R3H6-F1
#
_cell.length_a   1.000
_cell.length_b   1.000
_cell.length_c   1.000
_cell.angle_alpha   90.00
_cell.angle_beta   90.00
_cell.angle_gamma   90.00
#
_symmetry.space_group_name_H-M   'P 1'
#
loop_
_entity.id
_entity.type
_entity.pdbx_description
1 polymer ?
#
loop_
_entity_poly.entity_id
_entity_poly.type
_entity_poly.pdbx_seq_one_letter_code
_entity_poly.pdbx_strand_id
1 'polypeptide(L)' 'MQPLLKDLPVTAQRLREDRILEEAAVTGADPQHLCAVFNITPDTGLRYTRTFHPDPLSDRD' A
#
# COMPACT_ATOMS: atom_id res chain seq x y z
N MET A 1 0.04 21.31 19.15
CA MET A 1 0.69 20.03 18.83
C MET A 1 1.72 20.28 17.73
N GLN A 2 2.97 19.87 17.92
CA GLN A 2 3.98 19.98 16.86
C GLN A 2 3.73 18.89 15.81
N PRO A 3 3.93 19.15 14.49
CA PRO A 3 3.81 18.09 13.49
C PRO A 3 4.95 17.09 13.71
N LEU A 4 4.63 15.82 13.95
CA LEU A 4 5.59 14.73 14.17
C LEU A 4 6.61 14.58 13.02
N LEU A 5 6.30 15.12 11.84
CA LEU A 5 7.11 14.97 10.62
C LEU A 5 7.81 16.28 10.19
N LYS A 6 7.75 17.35 10.98
CA LYS A 6 8.18 18.71 10.56
C LYS A 6 9.63 18.82 10.06
N ASP A 7 10.52 17.92 10.51
CA ASP A 7 11.96 17.92 10.19
C ASP A 7 12.39 16.67 9.40
N LEU A 8 11.44 15.81 8.99
CA LEU A 8 11.74 14.61 8.21
C LEU A 8 11.48 14.89 6.73
N PRO A 9 12.33 14.40 5.80
CA PRO A 9 12.11 14.54 4.36
C PRO A 9 11.03 13.57 3.82
N VAL A 10 9.97 13.33 4.62
CA VAL A 10 8.90 12.38 4.31
C VAL A 10 7.55 12.98 4.71
N THR A 11 6.52 12.65 3.94
CA THR A 11 5.16 13.08 4.24
C THR A 11 4.40 11.97 4.95
N ALA A 12 3.36 12.32 5.70
CA ALA A 12 2.47 11.31 6.31
C ALA A 12 1.85 10.38 5.25
N GLN A 13 1.59 10.93 4.06
CA GLN A 13 1.08 10.17 2.92
C GLN A 13 2.07 9.10 2.44
N ARG A 14 3.36 9.44 2.33
CA ARG A 14 4.41 8.48 1.96
C ARG A 14 4.56 7.36 2.99
N LEU A 15 4.58 7.70 4.28
CA LEU A 15 4.63 6.69 5.33
C LEU A 15 3.41 5.76 5.31
N ARG A 16 2.23 6.31 4.98
CA ARG A 16 1.02 5.51 4.80
C ARG A 16 1.14 4.58 3.59
N GLU A 17 1.63 5.07 2.46
CA GLU A 17 1.89 4.28 1.26
C GLU A 17 2.88 3.14 1.53
N ASP A 18 4.00 3.44 2.17
CA ASP A 18 5.01 2.45 2.56
C ASP A 18 4.41 1.38 3.47
N ARG A 19 3.58 1.78 4.44
CA ARG A 19 2.92 0.83 5.35
C ARG A 19 1.87 -0.03 4.64
N ILE A 20 1.14 0.50 3.66
CA ILE A 20 0.20 -0.28 2.84
C ILE A 20 0.95 -1.35 2.03
N LEU A 21 2.08 -0.98 1.43
CA LEU A 21 2.92 -1.90 0.66
C LEU A 21 3.54 -2.99 1.56
N GLU A 22 4.02 -2.62 2.75
CA GLU A 22 4.53 -3.57 3.74
C GLU A 22 3.43 -4.55 4.20
N GLU A 23 2.23 -4.05 4.47
CA GLU A 23 1.10 -4.90 4.87
C GLU A 23 0.72 -5.87 3.74
N ALA A 24 0.69 -5.39 2.49
CA ALA A 24 0.47 -6.24 1.33
C ALA A 24 1.51 -7.35 1.23
N ALA A 25 2.77 -7.08 1.59
CA ALA A 25 3.83 -8.07 1.62
C ALA A 25 3.61 -9.17 2.67
N VAL A 26 3.13 -8.78 3.85
CA VAL A 26 2.90 -9.69 4.97
C VAL A 26 1.66 -10.57 4.76
N THR A 27 0.63 -10.04 4.11
CA THR A 27 -0.66 -10.75 3.94
C THR A 27 -0.85 -11.43 2.59
N GLY A 28 0.16 -11.40 1.71
CA GLY A 28 0.09 -12.06 0.40
C GLY A 28 -0.72 -11.28 -0.63
N ALA A 29 -0.67 -9.94 -0.56
CA ALA A 29 -1.33 -9.02 -1.48
C ALA A 29 -2.86 -9.18 -1.54
N ASP A 30 -3.50 -9.30 -0.38
CA ASP A 30 -4.97 -9.38 -0.29
C ASP A 30 -5.61 -7.97 -0.33
N PRO A 31 -6.35 -7.62 -1.40
CA PRO A 31 -6.97 -6.30 -1.53
C PRO A 31 -8.12 -6.08 -0.54
N GLN A 32 -8.82 -7.13 -0.10
CA GLN A 32 -9.92 -6.99 0.88
C GLN A 32 -9.35 -6.61 2.25
N HIS A 33 -8.27 -7.27 2.66
CA HIS A 33 -7.53 -6.94 3.89
C HIS A 33 -7.05 -5.49 3.88
N LEU A 34 -6.42 -5.04 2.80
CA LEU A 34 -5.91 -3.66 2.69
C LEU A 34 -7.04 -2.62 2.80
N CYS A 35 -8.19 -2.87 2.16
CA CYS A 35 -9.35 -1.99 2.27
C CYS A 35 -9.85 -1.89 3.71
N ALA A 36 -9.90 -3.01 4.44
CA ALA A 36 -10.34 -3.05 5.83
C ALA A 36 -9.37 -2.33 6.78
N VAL A 37 -8.05 -2.57 6.64
CA VAL A 37 -7.04 -2.00 7.54
C VAL A 37 -6.81 -0.52 7.31
N PHE A 38 -6.79 -0.08 6.04
CA PHE A 38 -6.41 1.28 5.68
C PHE A 38 -7.59 2.17 5.28
N ASN A 39 -8.82 1.67 5.33
CA ASN A 39 -10.03 2.41 4.94
C ASN A 39 -9.87 3.08 3.56
N ILE A 40 -9.43 2.29 2.58
CA ILE A 40 -9.24 2.69 1.17
C ILE A 40 -10.30 2.04 0.30
N THR A 41 -10.52 2.59 -0.90
CA THR A 41 -11.47 2.00 -1.85
C THR A 41 -10.94 0.68 -2.42
N PRO A 42 -11.83 -0.22 -2.87
CA PRO A 42 -11.43 -1.47 -3.54
C PRO A 42 -10.49 -1.27 -4.71
N ASP A 43 -10.74 -0.25 -5.54
CA ASP A 43 -9.87 0.13 -6.66
C ASP A 43 -8.45 0.48 -6.19
N THR A 44 -8.35 1.24 -5.10
CA THR A 44 -7.06 1.59 -4.51
C THR A 44 -6.36 0.36 -3.94
N GLY A 45 -7.09 -0.53 -3.27
CA GLY A 45 -6.57 -1.80 -2.76
C GLY A 45 -5.97 -2.66 -3.88
N LEU A 46 -6.71 -2.85 -4.97
CA LEU A 46 -6.25 -3.60 -6.16
C LEU A 46 -4.99 -2.98 -6.80
N ARG A 47 -4.87 -1.64 -6.78
CA ARG A 47 -3.68 -0.98 -7.30
C ARG A 47 -2.44 -1.34 -6.48
N TYR A 48 -2.52 -1.29 -5.15
CA TYR A 48 -1.40 -1.64 -4.27
C TYR A 48 -1.00 -3.11 -4.39
N THR A 49 -1.98 -4.02 -4.48
CA THR A 49 -1.68 -5.44 -4.63
C THR A 49 -0.99 -5.73 -5.97
N ARG A 50 -1.42 -5.08 -7.06
CA ARG A 50 -0.76 -5.19 -8.37
C ARG A 50 0.64 -4.58 -8.40
N THR A 51 0.87 -3.49 -7.66
CA THR A 51 2.22 -2.89 -7.54
C THR A 51 3.15 -3.80 -6.76
N PHE A 52 2.66 -4.45 -5.71
CA PHE A 52 3.47 -5.36 -4.88
C PHE A 52 3.72 -6.71 -5.55
N HIS A 53 2.67 -7.31 -6.11
CA HIS A 53 2.73 -8.55 -6.87
C HIS A 53 2.37 -8.25 -8.32
N PRO A 54 3.35 -7.94 -9.20
CA PRO A 54 3.09 -7.95 -10.62
C PRO A 54 2.51 -9.33 -10.97
N ASP A 55 1.42 -9.34 -11.71
CA ASP A 55 0.77 -10.58 -12.12
C ASP A 55 1.82 -11.46 -12.82
N PRO A 56 2.12 -12.68 -12.32
CA PRO A 56 3.11 -13.55 -12.94
C PRO A 56 2.69 -13.99 -14.35
N LEU A 57 1.44 -13.72 -14.76
CA LEU A 57 0.94 -13.96 -16.12
C LEU A 57 1.21 -12.78 -17.07
N SER A 58 1.66 -11.62 -16.58
CA SER A 58 1.97 -10.45 -17.42
C SER A 58 3.29 -10.59 -18.21
N ASP A 59 4.12 -11.59 -17.90
CA ASP A 59 5.40 -11.87 -18.59
C ASP A 59 5.30 -12.99 -19.65
N ARG A 60 4.08 -13.44 -20.03
CA ARG A 60 3.87 -14.53 -21.01
C ARG A 60 3.49 -14.07 -22.44
N ASP A 61 3.75 -12.82 -22.80
CA ASP A 61 3.59 -12.29 -24.16
C ASP A 61 4.93 -12.10 -24.89
#